data_AF-W7T502-F1
#
_entry.id   AF-W7T502-F1
#
_cell.length_a   1.000
_cell.length_b   1.000
_cell.length_c   1.000
_cell.angle_alpha   90.00
_cell.angle_beta   90.00
_cell.angle_gamma   90.00
#
_symmetry.space_group_name_H-M   'P 1'
#
loop_
_entity.id
_entity.type
_entity.pdbx_description
1 polymer ?
#
loop_
_entity_poly.entity_id
_entity_poly.type
_entity_poly.pdbx_seq_one_letter_code
_entity_poly.pdbx_strand_id
1 'polypeptide(L)'
;MSRRFRALALAAAPLPLLAAAALAGPAAAQTQPLVSVPGNVSPALSHSQRDGAVDANAKMSVSVALKLRNSSELDKFIADVSNPHSPRHGQFLTPAQFKDRFAPTQSAVDSVSNFLRGQGLSVAKVSDNRQLVTVQGSAAQLQTAFGTSLSRYTDTAQHRDFFANDSAPKLPADVAGVVQGVVGLDNHTVKHKNSASRKPAAPSGYNPSQLRGAYDTGSLGTGSGQTVALWEFDGYQASNIAQYSKQFSLNSSAPKTVSVDGASYDSSPGGGQGEVELDIEIVNAMAPAASTVVYEAPNSDQGEVDMASQIASDNKASVVSISWGSCEPDTTDAAITGTSNGIKQATAEGISFFAASGDDGSKDCTRSTTGGSTDAVDYPASDPNVTGVGGTHLTVSGSSYGSESAWNGSGGGTSTKFDAPSWQTGSNGKRTVPDVSSDADPNSGYAIYSAGSWQVYGGTSCAAPMWAGFAALYGAKLGAANQALYGLKGTGFHDVTSGSNGTFKAGQGYDQVTGWGSYDGAKLAAALKG
;
A
#
# COMPACT_ATOMS: atom_id res chain seq x y z
N MET A 1 41.24 -66.14 81.18
CA MET A 1 40.25 -65.54 80.26
C MET A 1 40.72 -64.14 79.85
N SER A 2 40.80 -63.92 78.53
CA SER A 2 40.73 -62.65 77.78
C SER A 2 41.68 -61.46 78.07
N ARG A 3 42.72 -61.36 77.21
CA ARG A 3 43.25 -60.24 76.40
C ARG A 3 43.32 -58.78 76.91
N ARG A 4 44.54 -58.23 76.73
CA ARG A 4 44.97 -56.81 76.71
C ARG A 4 44.31 -56.00 75.58
N PHE A 5 44.16 -54.67 75.75
CA PHE A 5 44.34 -53.68 74.66
C PHE A 5 44.81 -52.30 75.18
N ARG A 6 45.82 -51.74 74.49
CA ARG A 6 46.32 -50.36 74.59
C ARG A 6 45.52 -49.49 73.60
N ALA A 7 45.26 -48.23 73.94
CA ALA A 7 44.79 -47.21 72.99
C ALA A 7 45.90 -46.14 72.79
N LEU A 8 46.25 -45.90 71.53
CA LEU A 8 47.17 -44.88 71.04
C LEU A 8 46.43 -43.54 70.88
N ALA A 9 47.11 -42.43 71.22
CA ALA A 9 46.69 -41.06 70.92
C ALA A 9 47.05 -40.69 69.47
N LEU A 10 46.14 -40.04 68.75
CA LEU A 10 46.37 -39.47 67.42
C LEU A 10 46.46 -37.94 67.53
N ALA A 11 47.57 -37.37 67.05
CA ALA A 11 47.78 -35.93 66.90
C ALA A 11 47.25 -35.47 65.52
N ALA A 12 46.49 -34.38 65.48
CA ALA A 12 46.03 -33.72 64.26
C ALA A 12 46.87 -32.46 63.98
N ALA A 13 47.41 -32.34 62.77
CA ALA A 13 48.12 -31.17 62.28
C ALA A 13 47.19 -30.27 61.43
N PRO A 14 47.36 -28.93 61.42
CA PRO A 14 46.53 -28.04 60.62
C PRO A 14 47.10 -27.83 59.21
N LEU A 15 46.22 -27.87 58.20
CA LEU A 15 46.51 -27.53 56.80
C LEU A 15 46.33 -26.01 56.56
N PRO A 16 47.21 -25.35 55.78
CA PRO A 16 47.04 -23.93 55.44
C PRO A 16 46.05 -23.75 54.27
N LEU A 17 45.11 -22.82 54.43
CA LEU A 17 44.22 -22.34 53.36
C LEU A 17 45.00 -21.39 52.43
N LEU A 18 45.22 -21.78 51.18
CA LEU A 18 45.60 -20.88 50.09
C LEU A 18 44.33 -20.24 49.49
N ALA A 19 44.21 -18.92 49.61
CA ALA A 19 43.22 -18.14 48.87
C ALA A 19 43.72 -17.89 47.44
N ALA A 20 43.15 -18.58 46.45
CA ALA A 20 43.37 -18.30 45.04
C ALA A 20 42.47 -17.14 44.60
N ALA A 21 43.04 -15.96 44.37
CA ALA A 21 42.36 -14.87 43.70
C ALA A 21 42.23 -15.21 42.20
N ALA A 22 41.04 -15.64 41.77
CA ALA A 22 40.72 -15.80 40.36
C ALA A 22 40.58 -14.40 39.72
N LEU A 23 41.58 -14.01 38.93
CA LEU A 23 41.47 -12.89 38.00
C LEU A 23 40.45 -13.28 36.92
N ALA A 24 39.22 -12.77 37.04
CA ALA A 24 38.25 -12.85 35.95
C ALA A 24 38.77 -11.98 34.79
N GLY A 25 39.27 -12.61 33.74
CA GLY A 25 39.55 -11.93 32.48
C GLY A 25 38.26 -11.30 31.93
N PRO A 26 38.35 -10.23 31.12
CA PRO A 26 37.17 -9.63 30.50
C PRO A 26 36.45 -10.72 29.71
N ALA A 27 35.18 -10.96 30.06
CA ALA A 27 34.33 -11.85 29.30
C ALA A 27 34.33 -11.36 27.84
N ALA A 28 34.85 -12.20 26.93
CA ALA A 28 34.73 -11.93 25.51
C ALA A 28 33.24 -11.73 25.22
N ALA A 29 32.87 -10.53 24.79
CA ALA A 29 31.50 -10.25 24.37
C ALA A 29 31.13 -11.29 23.31
N GLN A 30 30.24 -12.23 23.64
CA GLN A 30 29.74 -13.18 22.68
C GLN A 30 29.09 -12.37 21.56
N THR A 31 29.72 -12.37 20.38
CA THR A 31 29.15 -11.79 19.17
C THR A 31 27.86 -12.53 18.89
N GLN A 32 26.72 -11.88 19.13
CA GLN A 32 25.41 -12.42 18.81
C GLN A 32 25.40 -12.85 17.34
N PRO A 33 24.91 -14.05 17.00
CA PRO A 33 24.85 -14.48 15.61
C PRO A 33 23.96 -13.52 14.81
N LEU A 34 24.45 -13.09 13.66
CA LEU A 34 23.69 -12.29 12.72
C LEU A 34 22.74 -13.19 11.92
N VAL A 35 21.48 -12.78 11.83
CA VAL A 35 20.40 -13.46 11.12
C VAL A 35 19.95 -12.59 9.96
N SER A 36 19.78 -13.22 8.79
CA SER A 36 19.31 -12.55 7.58
C SER A 36 17.84 -12.19 7.70
N VAL A 37 17.47 -10.98 7.28
CA VAL A 37 16.10 -10.52 7.05
C VAL A 37 15.84 -10.58 5.54
N PRO A 38 15.16 -11.64 5.04
CA PRO A 38 14.94 -11.81 3.60
C PRO A 38 13.89 -10.82 3.06
N GLY A 39 13.75 -10.77 1.73
CA GLY A 39 12.70 -9.96 1.07
C GLY A 39 13.06 -8.49 0.82
N ASN A 40 14.29 -8.07 1.16
CA ASN A 40 14.80 -6.71 1.01
C ASN A 40 15.74 -6.51 -0.18
N VAL A 41 15.95 -7.52 -1.02
CA VAL A 41 16.83 -7.39 -2.20
C VAL A 41 15.94 -7.05 -3.40
N SER A 42 16.22 -5.92 -4.04
CA SER A 42 15.49 -5.50 -5.25
C SER A 42 15.59 -6.56 -6.35
N PRO A 43 14.47 -7.01 -6.93
CA PRO A 43 14.47 -7.89 -8.10
C PRO A 43 15.27 -7.32 -9.27
N ALA A 44 15.35 -5.99 -9.40
CA ALA A 44 16.05 -5.33 -10.49
C ALA A 44 17.56 -5.62 -10.54
N LEU A 45 18.16 -6.06 -9.44
CA LEU A 45 19.59 -6.38 -9.38
C LEU A 45 19.99 -7.48 -10.36
N SER A 46 19.10 -8.43 -10.69
CA SER A 46 19.42 -9.50 -11.65
C SER A 46 19.58 -9.01 -13.10
N HIS A 47 19.16 -7.77 -13.39
CA HIS A 47 19.17 -7.17 -14.73
C HIS A 47 19.98 -5.86 -14.79
N SER A 48 20.68 -5.53 -13.70
CA SER A 48 21.37 -4.25 -13.54
C SER A 48 22.88 -4.42 -13.51
N GLN A 49 23.59 -3.42 -14.04
CA GLN A 49 25.04 -3.32 -13.93
C GLN A 49 25.40 -2.62 -12.63
N ARG A 50 26.34 -3.17 -11.86
CA ARG A 50 26.88 -2.52 -10.66
C ARG A 50 27.98 -1.52 -11.03
N ASP A 51 27.82 -0.26 -10.64
CA ASP A 51 28.70 0.86 -11.04
C ASP A 51 29.66 1.32 -9.94
N GLY A 52 29.57 0.69 -8.76
CA GLY A 52 30.46 0.95 -7.62
C GLY A 52 29.69 1.18 -6.33
N ALA A 53 30.41 1.50 -5.26
CA ALA A 53 29.78 1.80 -3.97
C ALA A 53 29.02 3.13 -4.00
N VAL A 54 27.98 3.24 -3.17
CA VAL A 54 27.42 4.54 -2.77
C VAL A 54 28.48 5.31 -1.97
N ASP A 55 28.49 6.65 -2.05
CA ASP A 55 29.35 7.47 -1.21
C ASP A 55 29.07 7.17 0.27
N ALA A 56 30.12 6.74 1.00
CA ALA A 56 30.08 6.38 2.41
C ALA A 56 29.45 7.48 3.31
N ASN A 57 29.54 8.75 2.89
CA ASN A 57 29.03 9.90 3.62
C ASN A 57 27.62 10.35 3.19
N ALA A 58 27.07 9.76 2.11
CA ALA A 58 25.72 10.06 1.64
C ALA A 58 24.72 9.91 2.79
N LYS A 59 23.90 10.94 3.02
CA LYS A 59 22.87 10.92 4.06
C LYS A 59 21.63 10.24 3.51
N MET A 60 21.10 9.31 4.29
CA MET A 60 20.01 8.44 3.88
C MET A 60 19.02 8.26 5.03
N SER A 61 17.76 8.08 4.68
CA SER A 61 16.66 7.71 5.58
C SER A 61 16.28 6.26 5.27
N VAL A 62 15.91 5.50 6.31
CA VAL A 62 15.47 4.12 6.21
C VAL A 62 14.37 3.88 7.24
N SER A 63 13.29 3.20 6.86
CA SER A 63 12.25 2.77 7.78
C SER A 63 12.37 1.27 8.05
N VAL A 64 12.55 0.91 9.32
CA VAL A 64 12.56 -0.49 9.76
C VAL A 64 11.12 -0.89 10.12
N ALA A 65 10.53 -1.73 9.28
CA ALA A 65 9.20 -2.28 9.49
C ALA A 65 9.26 -3.45 10.48
N LEU A 66 8.37 -3.42 11.47
CA LEU A 66 8.27 -4.42 12.52
C LEU A 66 7.11 -5.39 12.26
N LYS A 67 7.26 -6.63 12.71
CA LYS A 67 6.23 -7.68 12.56
C LYS A 67 5.00 -7.34 13.38
N LEU A 68 3.83 -7.37 12.73
CA LEU A 68 2.55 -7.43 13.45
C LEU A 68 2.50 -8.71 14.30
N ARG A 69 1.80 -8.61 15.44
CA ARG A 69 1.46 -9.75 16.30
C ARG A 69 0.16 -10.37 15.85
N ASN A 70 0.03 -11.67 16.10
CA ASN A 70 -1.22 -12.42 15.91
C ASN A 70 -1.82 -12.29 14.49
N SER A 71 -0.99 -12.29 13.44
CA SER A 71 -1.43 -12.00 12.06
C SER A 71 -2.60 -12.88 11.58
N SER A 72 -2.61 -14.18 11.91
CA SER A 72 -3.72 -15.05 11.56
C SER A 72 -5.04 -14.68 12.27
N GLU A 73 -4.95 -14.16 13.50
CA GLU A 73 -6.13 -13.63 14.20
C GLU A 73 -6.58 -12.30 13.56
N LEU A 74 -5.65 -11.44 13.14
CA LEU A 74 -5.96 -10.21 12.43
C LEU A 74 -6.68 -10.50 11.10
N ASP A 75 -6.16 -11.41 10.28
CA ASP A 75 -6.77 -11.79 9.01
C ASP A 75 -8.19 -12.34 9.23
N LYS A 76 -8.37 -13.19 10.25
CA LYS A 76 -9.70 -13.68 10.65
C LYS A 76 -10.61 -12.55 11.14
N PHE A 77 -10.08 -11.60 11.91
CA PHE A 77 -10.85 -10.46 12.41
C PHE A 77 -11.35 -9.60 11.26
N ILE A 78 -10.48 -9.25 10.30
CA ILE A 78 -10.84 -8.48 9.10
C ILE A 78 -11.96 -9.19 8.32
N ALA A 79 -11.80 -10.49 8.04
CA ALA A 79 -12.82 -11.28 7.36
C ALA A 79 -14.16 -11.28 8.13
N ASP A 80 -14.12 -11.38 9.46
CA ASP A 80 -15.34 -11.41 10.27
C ASP A 80 -16.02 -10.04 10.41
N VAL A 81 -15.30 -8.91 10.35
CA VAL A 81 -15.92 -7.57 10.42
C VAL A 81 -16.40 -7.05 9.06
N SER A 82 -15.85 -7.57 7.96
CA SER A 82 -16.25 -7.24 6.59
C SER A 82 -17.26 -8.20 5.97
N ASN A 83 -17.60 -9.29 6.66
CA ASN A 83 -18.63 -10.23 6.21
C ASN A 83 -20.03 -9.78 6.67
N PRO A 84 -20.97 -9.43 5.78
CA PRO A 84 -22.33 -9.00 6.16
C PRO A 84 -23.15 -10.07 6.90
N HIS A 85 -22.76 -11.35 6.80
CA HIS A 85 -23.40 -12.44 7.52
C HIS A 85 -22.75 -12.77 8.87
N SER A 86 -21.66 -12.10 9.22
CA SER A 86 -20.97 -12.31 10.49
C SER A 86 -21.65 -11.50 11.61
N PRO A 87 -21.78 -12.05 12.83
CA PRO A 87 -22.24 -11.28 13.99
C PRO A 87 -21.29 -10.14 14.38
N ARG A 88 -20.07 -10.11 13.83
CA ARG A 88 -19.08 -9.03 14.02
C ARG A 88 -19.09 -7.98 12.90
N HIS A 89 -19.99 -8.11 11.91
CA HIS A 89 -20.06 -7.17 10.80
C HIS A 89 -20.15 -5.72 11.29
N GLY A 90 -19.30 -4.85 10.75
CA GLY A 90 -19.25 -3.43 11.11
C GLY A 90 -18.68 -3.11 12.50
N GLN A 91 -18.24 -4.11 13.28
CA GLN A 91 -17.62 -3.92 14.61
C GLN A 91 -16.11 -3.70 14.48
N PHE A 92 -15.74 -2.64 13.79
CA PHE A 92 -14.35 -2.27 13.52
C PHE A 92 -13.59 -1.85 14.78
N LEU A 93 -12.25 -1.90 14.71
CA LEU A 93 -11.38 -1.46 15.79
C LEU A 93 -11.15 0.06 15.75
N THR A 94 -10.84 0.59 16.92
CA THR A 94 -10.12 1.87 17.06
C THR A 94 -8.60 1.63 16.92
N PRO A 95 -7.80 2.68 16.63
CA PRO A 95 -6.35 2.54 16.56
C PRO A 95 -5.73 2.04 17.87
N ALA A 96 -6.31 2.41 19.02
CA ALA A 96 -5.87 1.93 20.32
C ALA A 96 -6.10 0.42 20.49
N GLN A 97 -7.26 -0.09 20.06
CA GLN A 97 -7.58 -1.53 20.13
C GLN A 97 -6.72 -2.34 19.15
N PHE A 98 -6.48 -1.83 17.94
CA PHE A 98 -5.54 -2.46 17.01
C PHE A 98 -4.13 -2.51 17.63
N LYS A 99 -3.66 -1.38 18.18
CA LYS A 99 -2.33 -1.29 18.79
C LYS A 99 -2.12 -2.25 19.95
N ASP A 100 -3.16 -2.44 20.77
CA ASP A 100 -3.11 -3.38 21.89
C ASP A 100 -3.05 -4.85 21.44
N ARG A 101 -3.79 -5.21 20.38
CA ARG A 101 -3.94 -6.60 19.95
C ARG A 101 -2.90 -7.07 18.93
N PHE A 102 -2.56 -6.20 17.98
CA PHE A 102 -1.88 -6.59 16.74
C PHE A 102 -0.61 -5.79 16.44
N ALA A 103 -0.47 -4.55 16.93
CA ALA A 103 0.75 -3.80 16.69
C ALA A 103 1.97 -4.42 17.41
N PRO A 104 3.20 -4.14 16.93
CA PRO A 104 4.43 -4.47 17.64
C PRO A 104 4.41 -4.00 19.10
N THR A 105 5.10 -4.73 19.99
CA THR A 105 5.19 -4.34 21.40
C THR A 105 6.13 -3.15 21.56
N GLN A 106 5.96 -2.40 22.64
CA GLN A 106 6.93 -1.35 22.97
C GLN A 106 8.34 -1.92 23.15
N SER A 107 8.47 -3.11 23.75
CA SER A 107 9.77 -3.78 23.91
C SER A 107 10.43 -4.11 22.56
N ALA A 108 9.66 -4.46 21.52
CA ALA A 108 10.21 -4.71 20.18
C ALA A 108 10.73 -3.40 19.56
N VAL A 109 9.95 -2.32 19.67
CA VAL A 109 10.37 -0.97 19.25
C VAL A 109 11.64 -0.54 19.98
N ASP A 110 11.69 -0.70 21.30
CA ASP A 110 12.83 -0.31 22.12
C ASP A 110 14.08 -1.13 21.76
N SER A 111 13.93 -2.44 21.55
CA SER A 111 15.03 -3.33 21.12
C SER A 111 15.64 -2.86 19.80
N VAL A 112 14.81 -2.60 18.80
CA VAL A 112 15.24 -2.12 17.47
C VAL A 112 15.85 -0.72 17.58
N SER A 113 15.19 0.20 18.28
CA SER A 113 15.66 1.57 18.44
C SER A 113 17.01 1.64 19.16
N ASN A 114 17.19 0.85 20.22
CA ASN A 114 18.44 0.81 20.97
C ASN A 114 19.57 0.20 20.15
N PHE A 115 19.30 -0.86 19.39
CA PHE A 115 20.26 -1.42 18.44
C PHE A 115 20.71 -0.38 17.42
N LEU A 116 19.76 0.30 16.74
CA LEU A 116 20.07 1.27 15.69
C LEU A 116 20.85 2.48 16.24
N ARG A 117 20.49 2.99 17.43
CA ARG A 117 21.30 4.02 18.13
C ARG A 117 22.70 3.53 18.47
N GLY A 118 22.84 2.27 18.89
CA GLY A 118 24.13 1.64 19.15
C GLY A 118 25.01 1.53 17.91
N GLN A 119 24.42 1.49 16.71
CA GLN A 119 25.13 1.55 15.42
C GLN A 119 25.43 3.00 14.96
N GLY A 120 25.16 4.00 15.81
CA GLY A 120 25.39 5.41 15.52
C GLY A 120 24.34 6.05 14.60
N LEU A 121 23.22 5.39 14.34
CA LEU A 121 22.10 5.95 13.60
C LEU A 121 21.22 6.82 14.51
N SER A 122 20.62 7.86 13.95
CA SER A 122 19.63 8.68 14.65
C SER A 122 18.24 8.11 14.43
N VAL A 123 17.50 7.82 15.50
CA VAL A 123 16.07 7.44 15.41
C VAL A 123 15.26 8.72 15.24
N ALA A 124 14.80 8.96 14.00
CA ALA A 124 14.10 10.18 13.60
C ALA A 124 12.60 10.13 13.96
N LYS A 125 11.96 8.98 13.76
CA LYS A 125 10.54 8.77 14.04
C LYS A 125 10.28 7.33 14.47
N VAL A 126 9.35 7.17 15.41
CA VAL A 126 8.67 5.89 15.66
C VAL A 126 7.21 6.15 15.35
N SER A 127 6.58 5.33 14.51
CA SER A 127 5.17 5.53 14.17
C SER A 127 4.27 5.28 15.38
N ASP A 128 3.16 5.99 15.50
CA ASP A 128 2.24 5.92 16.65
C ASP A 128 1.60 4.53 16.82
N ASN A 129 1.43 3.82 15.70
CA ASN A 129 1.00 2.42 15.63
C ASN A 129 2.16 1.42 15.84
N ARG A 130 3.38 1.88 16.12
CA ARG A 130 4.60 1.11 16.38
C ARG A 130 5.06 0.21 15.24
N GLN A 131 4.49 0.34 14.05
CA GLN A 131 4.87 -0.49 12.90
C GLN A 131 6.24 -0.14 12.34
N LEU A 132 6.70 1.11 12.52
CA LEU A 132 7.90 1.64 11.87
C LEU A 132 8.83 2.32 12.87
N VAL A 133 10.12 2.06 12.70
CA VAL A 133 11.23 2.83 13.31
C VAL A 133 12.05 3.44 12.19
N THR A 134 11.89 4.73 11.96
CA THR A 134 12.61 5.48 10.92
C THR A 134 13.92 6.00 11.48
N VAL A 135 15.01 5.74 10.77
CA VAL A 135 16.36 6.13 11.15
C VAL A 135 17.06 6.90 10.04
N GLN A 136 18.00 7.76 10.44
CA GLN A 136 18.85 8.53 9.55
C GLN A 136 20.32 8.30 9.89
N GLY A 137 21.16 8.26 8.86
CA GLY A 137 22.60 8.07 9.00
C GLY A 137 23.34 8.24 7.69
N SER A 138 24.66 8.04 7.70
CA SER A 138 25.42 7.91 6.46
C SER A 138 25.29 6.50 5.87
N ALA A 139 25.51 6.35 4.58
CA ALA A 139 25.55 5.05 3.91
C ALA A 139 26.49 4.07 4.63
N ALA A 140 27.66 4.51 5.10
CA ALA A 140 28.58 3.67 5.87
C ALA A 140 28.00 3.15 7.19
N GLN A 141 27.25 3.99 7.91
CA GLN A 141 26.58 3.59 9.14
C GLN A 141 25.46 2.58 8.86
N LEU A 142 24.67 2.81 7.81
CA LEU A 142 23.60 1.89 7.40
C LEU A 142 24.16 0.53 6.97
N GLN A 143 25.22 0.51 6.16
CA GLN A 143 25.90 -0.73 5.75
C GLN A 143 26.38 -1.55 6.97
N THR A 144 26.93 -0.86 7.97
CA THR A 144 27.39 -1.49 9.21
C THR A 144 26.22 -2.00 10.04
N ALA A 145 25.20 -1.18 10.24
CA ALA A 145 24.01 -1.51 11.04
C ALA A 145 23.22 -2.69 10.46
N PHE A 146 23.11 -2.76 9.14
CA PHE A 146 22.32 -3.77 8.45
C PHE A 146 23.17 -4.90 7.84
N GLY A 147 24.48 -4.94 8.10
CA GLY A 147 25.35 -6.03 7.65
C GLY A 147 25.30 -6.31 6.14
N THR A 148 25.17 -5.26 5.33
CA THR A 148 25.07 -5.30 3.86
C THR A 148 25.90 -4.17 3.24
N SER A 149 26.18 -4.24 1.94
CA SER A 149 26.79 -3.13 1.18
C SER A 149 25.75 -2.41 0.34
N LEU A 150 25.93 -1.10 0.14
CA LEU A 150 25.11 -0.25 -0.70
C LEU A 150 25.90 0.14 -1.94
N SER A 151 25.34 -0.15 -3.11
CA SER A 151 25.98 0.11 -4.39
C SER A 151 25.09 0.92 -5.30
N ARG A 152 25.72 1.64 -6.22
CA ARG A 152 25.06 2.26 -7.36
C ARG A 152 24.95 1.23 -8.47
N TYR A 153 23.82 1.25 -9.15
CA TYR A 153 23.47 0.36 -10.23
C TYR A 153 22.86 1.14 -11.39
N THR A 154 23.08 0.65 -12.60
CA THR A 154 22.39 1.08 -13.81
C THR A 154 21.45 -0.05 -14.25
N ASP A 155 20.16 0.21 -14.23
CA ASP A 155 19.16 -0.67 -14.84
C ASP A 155 19.30 -0.56 -16.37
N THR A 156 19.75 -1.65 -16.99
CA THR A 156 20.03 -1.66 -18.43
C THR A 156 18.77 -1.72 -19.28
N ALA A 157 17.65 -2.21 -18.73
CA ALA A 157 16.36 -2.28 -19.41
C ALA A 157 15.64 -0.92 -19.37
N GLN A 158 15.72 -0.22 -18.25
CA GLN A 158 15.07 1.08 -18.06
C GLN A 158 15.97 2.28 -18.36
N HIS A 159 17.27 2.07 -18.58
CA HIS A 159 18.27 3.14 -18.71
C HIS A 159 18.27 4.13 -17.53
N ARG A 160 18.21 3.60 -16.30
CA ARG A 160 18.07 4.40 -15.08
C ARG A 160 19.10 4.00 -14.02
N ASP A 161 19.70 5.02 -13.40
CA ASP A 161 20.58 4.85 -12.26
C ASP A 161 19.79 4.77 -10.95
N PHE A 162 20.22 3.89 -10.05
CA PHE A 162 19.64 3.72 -8.72
C PHE A 162 20.71 3.27 -7.72
N PHE A 163 20.38 3.28 -6.44
CA PHE A 163 21.14 2.59 -5.41
C PHE A 163 20.32 1.45 -4.82
N ALA A 164 21.02 0.43 -4.31
CA ALA A 164 20.39 -0.68 -3.60
C ALA A 164 21.38 -1.37 -2.67
N ASN A 165 20.85 -2.13 -1.72
CA ASN A 165 21.61 -3.10 -0.95
C ASN A 165 21.95 -4.34 -1.79
N ASP A 166 23.22 -4.74 -1.75
CA ASP A 166 23.75 -5.86 -2.52
C ASP A 166 23.25 -7.22 -2.02
N SER A 167 22.80 -7.27 -0.77
CA SER A 167 22.31 -8.48 -0.11
C SER A 167 21.27 -8.17 0.97
N ALA A 168 20.54 -9.20 1.39
CA ALA A 168 19.57 -9.10 2.47
C ALA A 168 20.22 -8.57 3.77
N PRO A 169 19.59 -7.63 4.48
CA PRO A 169 20.06 -7.14 5.76
C PRO A 169 20.32 -8.28 6.76
N LYS A 170 21.33 -8.12 7.60
CA LYS A 170 21.70 -9.05 8.67
C LYS A 170 21.72 -8.30 9.99
N LEU A 171 20.93 -8.80 10.95
CA LEU A 171 20.73 -8.18 12.25
C LEU A 171 20.99 -9.20 13.37
N PRO A 172 21.35 -8.78 14.59
CA PRO A 172 21.38 -9.67 15.75
C PRO A 172 20.05 -10.43 15.90
N ALA A 173 20.11 -11.70 16.33
CA ALA A 173 18.96 -12.60 16.32
C ALA A 173 17.72 -12.08 17.05
N ASP A 174 17.90 -11.37 18.17
CA ASP A 174 16.84 -10.73 18.95
C ASP A 174 16.15 -9.58 18.19
N VAL A 175 16.93 -8.77 17.47
CA VAL A 175 16.41 -7.70 16.60
C VAL A 175 15.76 -8.28 15.35
N ALA A 176 16.43 -9.22 14.66
CA ALA A 176 15.89 -9.90 13.47
C ALA A 176 14.57 -10.64 13.76
N GLY A 177 14.40 -11.12 14.99
CA GLY A 177 13.18 -11.79 15.43
C GLY A 177 11.93 -10.91 15.30
N VAL A 178 12.05 -9.60 15.49
CA VAL A 178 10.93 -8.65 15.47
C VAL A 178 10.85 -7.78 14.21
N VAL A 179 11.91 -7.72 13.41
CA VAL A 179 11.94 -6.97 12.13
C VAL A 179 11.28 -7.76 11.02
N GLN A 180 10.34 -7.13 10.32
CA GLN A 180 9.69 -7.64 9.12
C GLN A 180 10.51 -7.34 7.86
N GLY A 181 11.07 -6.14 7.77
CA GLY A 181 11.85 -5.68 6.62
C GLY A 181 12.42 -4.28 6.84
N VAL A 182 13.33 -3.86 5.97
CA VAL A 182 14.01 -2.56 6.02
C VAL A 182 13.86 -1.84 4.67
N VAL A 183 13.00 -0.83 4.59
CA VAL A 183 12.72 -0.08 3.35
C VAL A 183 13.49 1.24 3.29
N GLY A 184 13.86 1.66 2.08
CA GLY A 184 14.75 2.81 1.84
C GLY A 184 16.23 2.45 1.69
N LEU A 185 16.58 1.15 1.71
CA LEU A 185 17.92 0.66 1.34
C LEU A 185 18.14 0.57 -0.17
N ASP A 186 17.07 0.70 -0.95
CA ASP A 186 17.08 0.90 -2.38
C ASP A 186 16.11 2.03 -2.77
N ASN A 187 16.28 2.56 -3.99
CA ASN A 187 15.36 3.51 -4.59
C ASN A 187 14.99 3.11 -6.03
N HIS A 188 14.98 1.80 -6.31
CA HIS A 188 14.64 1.34 -7.65
C HIS A 188 13.13 1.48 -7.87
N THR A 189 12.29 0.80 -7.12
CA THR A 189 10.85 0.81 -7.43
C THR A 189 10.26 2.21 -7.24
N VAL A 190 9.69 2.73 -8.33
CA VAL A 190 8.93 4.00 -8.33
C VAL A 190 7.52 3.70 -8.76
N LYS A 191 6.55 4.34 -8.11
CA LYS A 191 5.16 4.18 -8.44
C LYS A 191 4.81 5.02 -9.63
N HIS A 192 4.12 4.43 -10.58
CA HIS A 192 3.61 5.11 -11.76
C HIS A 192 2.17 5.50 -11.53
N LYS A 193 1.82 6.68 -12.03
CA LYS A 193 0.43 7.05 -12.22
C LYS A 193 -0.19 6.21 -13.33
N ASN A 194 -1.42 5.76 -13.13
CA ASN A 194 -2.15 4.91 -14.07
C ASN A 194 -3.20 5.75 -14.81
N SER A 195 -2.73 6.79 -15.51
CA SER A 195 -3.57 7.69 -16.30
C SER A 195 -2.98 8.06 -17.65
N ALA A 196 -3.87 8.40 -18.59
CA ALA A 196 -3.54 8.97 -19.89
C ALA A 196 -4.40 10.20 -20.17
N SER A 197 -3.81 11.25 -20.75
CA SER A 197 -4.54 12.50 -21.02
C SER A 197 -4.36 13.02 -22.45
N ARG A 198 -5.37 13.74 -22.93
CA ARG A 198 -5.32 14.58 -24.14
C ARG A 198 -5.84 15.98 -23.84
N LYS A 199 -5.34 17.00 -24.55
CA LYS A 199 -5.67 18.42 -24.32
C LYS A 199 -6.66 18.95 -25.36
N PRO A 200 -7.97 19.06 -25.06
CA PRO A 200 -8.96 19.75 -25.88
C PRO A 200 -8.87 21.29 -25.70
N ALA A 201 -9.50 22.03 -26.62
CA ALA A 201 -9.57 23.50 -26.55
C ALA A 201 -10.66 24.04 -25.60
N ALA A 202 -11.58 23.18 -25.13
CA ALA A 202 -12.73 23.50 -24.28
C ALA A 202 -13.05 22.28 -23.38
N PRO A 203 -13.87 22.42 -22.31
CA PRO A 203 -14.30 21.25 -21.54
C PRO A 203 -14.90 20.20 -22.46
N SER A 204 -14.34 18.99 -22.42
CA SER A 204 -14.84 17.81 -23.15
C SER A 204 -14.57 16.56 -22.31
N GLY A 205 -15.22 15.45 -22.63
CA GLY A 205 -15.27 14.29 -21.76
C GLY A 205 -16.49 14.32 -20.83
N TYR A 206 -16.69 13.26 -20.04
CA TYR A 206 -17.81 13.18 -19.13
C TYR A 206 -17.69 14.17 -17.98
N ASN A 207 -18.78 14.89 -17.72
CA ASN A 207 -18.91 15.82 -16.61
C ASN A 207 -19.59 15.14 -15.39
N PRO A 208 -19.63 15.79 -14.21
CA PRO A 208 -20.21 15.20 -13.00
C PRO A 208 -21.65 14.70 -13.16
N SER A 209 -22.51 15.42 -13.90
CA SER A 209 -23.90 15.00 -14.10
C SER A 209 -24.00 13.73 -14.96
N GLN A 210 -23.13 13.60 -15.96
CA GLN A 210 -23.09 12.41 -16.81
C GLN A 210 -22.53 11.21 -16.05
N LEU A 211 -21.45 11.39 -15.28
CA LEU A 211 -20.87 10.33 -14.46
C LEU A 211 -21.87 9.83 -13.41
N ARG A 212 -22.47 10.76 -12.66
CA ARG A 212 -23.44 10.40 -11.61
C ARG A 212 -24.71 9.75 -12.16
N GLY A 213 -25.17 10.16 -13.34
CA GLY A 213 -26.34 9.56 -13.98
C GLY A 213 -26.03 8.23 -14.66
N ALA A 214 -24.84 8.07 -15.26
CA ALA A 214 -24.42 6.82 -15.89
C ALA A 214 -24.24 5.70 -14.87
N TYR A 215 -23.75 6.02 -13.67
CA TYR A 215 -23.59 5.05 -12.58
C TYR A 215 -24.70 5.09 -11.53
N ASP A 216 -25.88 5.66 -11.87
CA ASP A 216 -27.09 5.74 -11.03
C ASP A 216 -26.86 6.13 -9.55
N THR A 217 -26.09 7.19 -9.32
CA THR A 217 -25.75 7.67 -7.96
C THR A 217 -26.55 8.89 -7.51
N GLY A 218 -27.47 9.38 -8.34
CA GLY A 218 -28.23 10.61 -8.06
C GLY A 218 -29.07 10.54 -6.78
N SER A 219 -29.52 9.33 -6.41
CA SER A 219 -30.32 9.08 -5.20
C SER A 219 -29.48 8.90 -3.92
N LEU A 220 -28.16 8.78 -4.02
CA LEU A 220 -27.27 8.45 -2.90
C LEU A 220 -26.74 9.68 -2.12
N GLY A 221 -27.29 10.87 -2.37
CA GLY A 221 -26.89 12.09 -1.68
C GLY A 221 -25.58 12.67 -2.22
N THR A 222 -24.72 13.18 -1.34
CA THR A 222 -23.51 13.96 -1.72
C THR A 222 -22.24 13.57 -0.96
N GLY A 223 -22.29 12.55 -0.09
CA GLY A 223 -21.13 12.11 0.69
C GLY A 223 -20.85 12.94 1.95
N SER A 224 -21.83 13.73 2.41
CA SER A 224 -21.68 14.57 3.60
C SER A 224 -21.28 13.74 4.83
N GLY A 225 -20.27 14.21 5.57
CA GLY A 225 -19.75 13.54 6.75
C GLY A 225 -18.73 12.42 6.46
N GLN A 226 -18.49 12.08 5.19
CA GLN A 226 -17.43 11.17 4.80
C GLN A 226 -16.12 11.91 4.50
N THR A 227 -15.01 11.20 4.67
CA THR A 227 -13.69 11.69 4.30
C THR A 227 -13.02 10.68 3.37
N VAL A 228 -12.64 11.14 2.19
CA VAL A 228 -11.86 10.39 1.20
C VAL A 228 -10.40 10.79 1.35
N ALA A 229 -9.54 9.82 1.63
CA ALA A 229 -8.10 10.00 1.55
C ALA A 229 -7.61 9.69 0.13
N LEU A 230 -6.71 10.51 -0.39
CA LEU A 230 -5.99 10.27 -1.64
C LEU A 230 -4.55 9.93 -1.30
N TRP A 231 -4.05 8.87 -1.92
CA TRP A 231 -2.70 8.36 -1.76
C TRP A 231 -1.82 8.90 -2.87
N GLU A 232 -0.94 9.86 -2.58
CA GLU A 232 -0.28 10.65 -3.62
C GLU A 232 1.23 10.76 -3.44
N PHE A 233 1.95 10.73 -4.58
CA PHE A 233 3.39 10.93 -4.64
C PHE A 233 3.80 12.26 -5.32
N ASP A 234 2.86 13.19 -5.42
CA ASP A 234 3.03 14.56 -5.91
C ASP A 234 1.94 15.46 -5.28
N GLY A 235 1.88 16.74 -5.64
CA GLY A 235 0.91 17.70 -5.11
C GLY A 235 0.00 18.29 -6.18
N TYR A 236 -0.80 19.28 -5.81
CA TYR A 236 -1.79 19.91 -6.69
C TYR A 236 -1.80 21.44 -6.58
N GLN A 237 -2.42 22.10 -7.56
CA GLN A 237 -2.71 23.53 -7.44
C GLN A 237 -4.16 23.73 -7.03
N ALA A 238 -4.38 24.27 -5.82
CA ALA A 238 -5.72 24.55 -5.30
C ALA A 238 -6.59 25.43 -6.23
N SER A 239 -5.96 26.31 -7.04
CA SER A 239 -6.66 27.13 -8.03
C SER A 239 -7.31 26.30 -9.15
N ASN A 240 -6.70 25.18 -9.54
CA ASN A 240 -7.24 24.28 -10.56
C ASN A 240 -8.49 23.58 -10.04
N ILE A 241 -8.41 23.02 -8.82
CA ILE A 241 -9.55 22.39 -8.14
C ILE A 241 -10.71 23.37 -7.95
N ALA A 242 -10.42 24.62 -7.59
CA ALA A 242 -11.44 25.66 -7.46
C ALA A 242 -12.08 26.02 -8.81
N GLN A 243 -11.30 26.05 -9.89
CA GLN A 243 -11.79 26.30 -11.24
C GLN A 243 -12.70 25.18 -11.73
N TYR A 244 -12.34 23.91 -11.49
CA TYR A 244 -13.20 22.76 -11.78
C TYR A 244 -14.53 22.82 -11.03
N SER A 245 -14.45 23.01 -9.70
CA SER A 245 -15.62 23.07 -8.84
C SER A 245 -16.56 24.21 -9.26
N LYS A 246 -15.99 25.36 -9.63
CA LYS A 246 -16.75 26.51 -10.16
C LYS A 246 -17.40 26.19 -11.50
N GLN A 247 -16.69 25.55 -12.44
CA GLN A 247 -17.22 25.20 -13.75
C GLN A 247 -18.47 24.34 -13.65
N PHE A 248 -18.45 23.35 -12.75
CA PHE A 248 -19.55 22.40 -12.57
C PHE A 248 -20.49 22.73 -11.40
N SER A 249 -20.36 23.91 -10.80
CA SER A 249 -21.19 24.38 -9.68
C SER A 249 -21.22 23.40 -8.50
N LEU A 250 -20.07 22.80 -8.17
CA LEU A 250 -19.90 21.84 -7.08
C LEU A 250 -19.65 22.58 -5.77
N ASN A 251 -20.32 22.14 -4.70
CA ASN A 251 -20.14 22.68 -3.34
C ASN A 251 -19.06 21.91 -2.56
N SER A 252 -17.94 21.66 -3.21
CA SER A 252 -16.80 20.94 -2.63
C SER A 252 -15.98 21.81 -1.69
N SER A 253 -15.56 21.22 -0.58
CA SER A 253 -14.56 21.84 0.29
C SER A 253 -13.18 21.77 -0.35
N ALA A 254 -12.32 22.75 -0.06
CA ALA A 254 -10.93 22.67 -0.47
C ALA A 254 -10.27 21.42 0.15
N PRO A 255 -9.48 20.64 -0.63
CA PRO A 255 -8.72 19.51 -0.10
C PRO A 255 -7.74 19.95 0.99
N LYS A 256 -7.36 19.01 1.85
CA LYS A 256 -6.33 19.24 2.88
C LYS A 256 -5.15 18.30 2.66
N THR A 257 -3.95 18.83 2.72
CA THR A 257 -2.73 18.05 2.53
C THR A 257 -2.17 17.56 3.87
N VAL A 258 -1.77 16.30 3.93
CA VAL A 258 -1.03 15.68 5.04
C VAL A 258 0.34 15.27 4.49
N SER A 259 1.39 15.87 5.06
CA SER A 259 2.77 15.55 4.72
C SER A 259 3.20 14.24 5.37
N VAL A 260 3.68 13.31 4.55
CA VAL A 260 4.40 12.09 4.97
C VAL A 260 5.87 12.28 4.62
N ASP A 261 6.74 11.97 5.58
CA ASP A 261 8.20 12.12 5.47
C ASP A 261 8.69 13.52 5.06
N GLY A 262 7.89 14.54 5.35
CA GLY A 262 8.20 15.93 5.02
C GLY A 262 7.96 16.31 3.55
N ALA A 263 7.31 15.43 2.77
CA ALA A 263 6.85 15.78 1.42
C ALA A 263 5.86 16.94 1.45
N SER A 264 6.03 17.89 0.52
CA SER A 264 5.22 19.09 0.42
C SER A 264 5.33 19.63 -1.01
N TYR A 265 4.49 19.13 -1.90
CA TYR A 265 4.57 19.39 -3.34
C TYR A 265 3.67 20.54 -3.79
N ASP A 266 2.61 20.88 -3.04
CA ASP A 266 1.59 21.89 -3.42
C ASP A 266 2.12 23.26 -3.86
N SER A 267 3.26 23.70 -3.31
CA SER A 267 3.86 24.98 -3.69
C SER A 267 4.51 24.96 -5.08
N SER A 268 4.89 23.79 -5.57
CA SER A 268 5.48 23.56 -6.89
C SER A 268 5.26 22.09 -7.30
N PRO A 269 4.03 21.71 -7.69
CA PRO A 269 3.73 20.35 -8.10
C PRO A 269 4.62 19.89 -9.26
N GLY A 270 5.00 18.62 -9.23
CA GLY A 270 5.85 17.97 -10.21
C GLY A 270 5.07 17.34 -11.37
N GLY A 271 5.66 16.29 -11.97
CA GLY A 271 5.10 15.60 -13.12
C GLY A 271 3.83 14.79 -12.81
N GLY A 272 3.52 14.54 -11.54
CA GLY A 272 2.33 13.89 -11.03
C GLY A 272 1.15 14.84 -10.78
N GLN A 273 1.31 16.15 -10.94
CA GLN A 273 0.26 17.14 -10.63
C GLN A 273 -1.12 16.78 -11.19
N GLY A 274 -1.17 16.41 -12.47
CA GLY A 274 -2.44 16.09 -13.11
C GLY A 274 -3.09 14.80 -12.64
N GLU A 275 -2.34 13.92 -11.96
CA GLU A 275 -2.88 12.74 -11.29
C GLU A 275 -3.62 13.13 -10.02
N VAL A 276 -2.95 13.92 -9.18
CA VAL A 276 -3.50 14.39 -7.91
C VAL A 276 -4.75 15.23 -8.17
N GLU A 277 -4.71 16.10 -9.19
CA GLU A 277 -5.85 16.92 -9.57
C GLU A 277 -7.00 16.09 -10.16
N LEU A 278 -6.69 15.06 -10.96
CA LEU A 278 -7.68 14.10 -11.47
C LEU A 278 -8.45 13.43 -10.32
N ASP A 279 -7.72 12.86 -9.36
CA ASP A 279 -8.30 12.13 -8.22
C ASP A 279 -9.20 13.03 -7.38
N ILE A 280 -8.75 14.25 -7.07
CA ILE A 280 -9.54 15.24 -6.33
C ILE A 280 -10.82 15.60 -7.11
N GLU A 281 -10.71 15.87 -8.40
CA GLU A 281 -11.82 16.33 -9.22
C GLU A 281 -12.90 15.25 -9.42
N ILE A 282 -12.50 13.98 -9.56
CA ILE A 282 -13.46 12.86 -9.64
C ILE A 282 -14.17 12.65 -8.31
N VAL A 283 -13.46 12.73 -7.18
CA VAL A 283 -14.11 12.69 -5.85
C VAL A 283 -15.10 13.84 -5.71
N ASN A 284 -14.74 15.05 -6.13
CA ASN A 284 -15.64 16.20 -6.13
C ASN A 284 -16.85 16.00 -7.04
N ALA A 285 -16.68 15.38 -8.20
CA ALA A 285 -17.75 15.08 -9.14
C ALA A 285 -18.78 14.11 -8.54
N MET A 286 -18.31 13.05 -7.88
CA MET A 286 -19.15 11.98 -7.35
C MET A 286 -19.74 12.33 -5.98
N ALA A 287 -18.91 12.79 -5.04
CA ALA A 287 -19.25 13.04 -3.65
C ALA A 287 -18.90 14.49 -3.23
N PRO A 288 -19.56 15.52 -3.78
CA PRO A 288 -19.17 16.92 -3.60
C PRO A 288 -19.26 17.44 -2.17
N ALA A 289 -19.89 16.74 -1.23
CA ALA A 289 -19.93 17.13 0.18
C ALA A 289 -19.00 16.30 1.08
N ALA A 290 -18.25 15.34 0.51
CA ALA A 290 -17.20 14.64 1.23
C ALA A 290 -15.98 15.57 1.44
N SER A 291 -15.25 15.35 2.53
CA SER A 291 -13.94 15.99 2.71
C SER A 291 -12.86 15.19 1.98
N THR A 292 -11.98 15.87 1.28
CA THR A 292 -10.81 15.23 0.64
C THR A 292 -9.55 15.53 1.43
N VAL A 293 -8.78 14.51 1.76
CA VAL A 293 -7.46 14.62 2.40
C VAL A 293 -6.41 13.97 1.51
N VAL A 294 -5.42 14.74 1.08
CA VAL A 294 -4.33 14.28 0.22
C VAL A 294 -3.13 13.92 1.09
N TYR A 295 -2.75 12.65 1.14
CA TYR A 295 -1.51 12.22 1.80
C TYR A 295 -0.39 12.23 0.76
N GLU A 296 0.62 13.07 0.98
CA GLU A 296 1.77 13.19 0.09
C GLU A 296 3.00 12.52 0.70
N ALA A 297 3.66 11.64 -0.05
CA ALA A 297 4.95 11.05 0.35
C ALA A 297 5.97 11.11 -0.79
N PRO A 298 7.28 10.98 -0.49
CA PRO A 298 8.28 10.75 -1.52
C PRO A 298 8.00 9.45 -2.31
N ASN A 299 8.02 9.53 -3.64
CA ASN A 299 7.82 8.36 -4.53
C ASN A 299 8.94 7.32 -4.37
N SER A 300 8.75 6.39 -3.44
CA SER A 300 9.71 5.37 -3.04
C SER A 300 9.00 4.28 -2.25
N ASP A 301 9.63 3.10 -2.14
CA ASP A 301 9.13 2.03 -1.27
C ASP A 301 9.02 2.46 0.20
N GLN A 302 9.96 3.29 0.68
CA GLN A 302 9.86 3.86 2.04
C GLN A 302 8.64 4.76 2.18
N GLY A 303 8.47 5.73 1.28
CA GLY A 303 7.35 6.67 1.35
C GLY A 303 5.99 5.99 1.22
N GLU A 304 5.89 4.93 0.42
CA GLU A 304 4.66 4.12 0.32
C GLU A 304 4.33 3.41 1.65
N VAL A 305 5.30 2.71 2.24
CA VAL A 305 5.11 2.01 3.53
C VAL A 305 4.77 3.00 4.65
N ASP A 306 5.47 4.13 4.69
CA ASP A 306 5.30 5.16 5.70
C ASP A 306 3.93 5.85 5.55
N MET A 307 3.44 6.05 4.31
CA MET A 307 2.09 6.56 4.03
C MET A 307 1.01 5.58 4.46
N ALA A 308 1.15 4.28 4.15
CA ALA A 308 0.22 3.23 4.59
C ALA A 308 0.02 3.26 6.11
N SER A 309 1.14 3.34 6.84
CA SER A 309 1.19 3.38 8.29
C SER A 309 0.59 4.67 8.84
N GLN A 310 0.86 5.82 8.20
CA GLN A 310 0.32 7.12 8.61
C GLN A 310 -1.20 7.19 8.42
N ILE A 311 -1.73 6.78 7.26
CA ILE A 311 -3.18 6.73 7.00
C ILE A 311 -3.91 5.87 8.04
N ALA A 312 -3.36 4.67 8.31
CA ALA A 312 -3.92 3.76 9.29
C ALA A 312 -3.87 4.34 10.71
N SER A 313 -2.77 4.99 11.08
CA SER A 313 -2.63 5.59 12.41
C SER A 313 -3.50 6.83 12.60
N ASP A 314 -3.69 7.63 11.55
CA ASP A 314 -4.55 8.81 11.60
C ASP A 314 -6.02 8.42 11.75
N ASN A 315 -6.48 7.38 11.04
CA ASN A 315 -7.86 6.88 11.05
C ASN A 315 -8.90 8.01 10.90
N LYS A 316 -8.63 8.94 9.98
CA LYS A 316 -9.48 10.11 9.69
C LYS A 316 -10.37 9.92 8.47
N ALA A 317 -10.06 8.95 7.61
CA ALA A 317 -10.81 8.65 6.40
C ALA A 317 -11.75 7.46 6.59
N SER A 318 -12.82 7.40 5.80
CA SER A 318 -13.63 6.18 5.66
C SER A 318 -13.23 5.37 4.42
N VAL A 319 -12.58 6.01 3.45
CA VAL A 319 -12.15 5.40 2.20
C VAL A 319 -10.84 6.02 1.72
N VAL A 320 -10.01 5.23 1.05
CA VAL A 320 -8.76 5.62 0.41
C VAL A 320 -8.86 5.28 -1.08
N SER A 321 -8.54 6.26 -1.94
CA SER A 321 -8.30 6.06 -3.37
C SER A 321 -6.80 6.00 -3.62
N ILE A 322 -6.36 5.07 -4.46
CA ILE A 322 -4.96 4.91 -4.86
C ILE A 322 -4.88 4.83 -6.40
N SER A 323 -4.33 5.86 -7.01
CA SER A 323 -4.11 5.94 -8.46
C SER A 323 -2.64 5.74 -8.86
N TRP A 324 -1.84 5.23 -7.93
CA TRP A 324 -0.41 4.96 -8.08
C TRP A 324 -0.12 3.50 -7.84
N GLY A 325 0.71 2.92 -8.71
CA GLY A 325 0.98 1.50 -8.70
C GLY A 325 2.35 1.13 -9.24
N SER A 326 2.69 -0.14 -9.10
CA SER A 326 3.90 -0.72 -9.68
C SER A 326 3.72 -2.21 -9.96
N CYS A 327 4.47 -2.69 -10.94
CA CYS A 327 4.62 -4.11 -11.26
C CYS A 327 4.93 -4.93 -9.98
N GLU A 328 3.98 -5.78 -9.60
CA GLU A 328 4.07 -6.61 -8.39
C GLU A 328 5.36 -7.48 -8.36
N PRO A 329 5.77 -8.15 -9.47
CA PRO A 329 7.04 -8.89 -9.50
C PRO A 329 8.30 -8.07 -9.21
N ASP A 330 8.31 -6.78 -9.57
CA ASP A 330 9.47 -5.90 -9.42
C ASP A 330 9.49 -5.18 -8.07
N THR A 331 8.46 -5.34 -7.25
CA THR A 331 8.38 -4.77 -5.90
C THR A 331 8.96 -5.75 -4.86
N THR A 332 9.75 -5.24 -3.92
CA THR A 332 10.35 -6.07 -2.87
C THR A 332 9.28 -6.63 -1.93
N ASP A 333 9.47 -7.87 -1.45
CA ASP A 333 8.53 -8.48 -0.48
C ASP A 333 8.45 -7.66 0.82
N ALA A 334 9.54 -6.98 1.20
CA ALA A 334 9.56 -6.08 2.36
C ALA A 334 8.66 -4.85 2.17
N ALA A 335 8.68 -4.22 0.99
CA ALA A 335 7.79 -3.11 0.67
C ALA A 335 6.33 -3.57 0.63
N ILE A 336 6.03 -4.64 -0.12
CA ILE A 336 4.68 -5.24 -0.20
C ILE A 336 4.15 -5.56 1.20
N THR A 337 4.92 -6.26 2.04
CA THR A 337 4.46 -6.66 3.38
C THR A 337 4.33 -5.46 4.31
N GLY A 338 5.23 -4.48 4.23
CA GLY A 338 5.17 -3.24 5.01
C GLY A 338 3.90 -2.43 4.69
N THR A 339 3.63 -2.22 3.41
CA THR A 339 2.45 -1.51 2.92
C THR A 339 1.17 -2.28 3.28
N SER A 340 1.15 -3.60 3.05
CA SER A 340 0.02 -4.47 3.41
C SER A 340 -0.31 -4.45 4.90
N ASN A 341 0.69 -4.35 5.80
CA ASN A 341 0.45 -4.26 7.24
C ASN A 341 -0.27 -2.95 7.63
N GLY A 342 0.05 -1.83 6.98
CA GLY A 342 -0.69 -0.58 7.12
C GLY A 342 -2.13 -0.70 6.62
N ILE A 343 -2.31 -1.29 5.43
CA ILE A 343 -3.64 -1.53 4.84
C ILE A 343 -4.48 -2.45 5.75
N LYS A 344 -3.93 -3.56 6.26
CA LYS A 344 -4.61 -4.47 7.19
C LYS A 344 -5.04 -3.77 8.48
N GLN A 345 -4.22 -2.87 9.01
CA GLN A 345 -4.64 -2.05 10.16
C GLN A 345 -5.85 -1.19 9.78
N ALA A 346 -5.74 -0.43 8.70
CA ALA A 346 -6.79 0.48 8.24
C ALA A 346 -8.11 -0.26 7.93
N THR A 347 -8.06 -1.44 7.29
CA THR A 347 -9.26 -2.26 7.03
C THR A 347 -9.88 -2.84 8.30
N ALA A 348 -9.07 -3.27 9.28
CA ALA A 348 -9.57 -3.67 10.59
C ALA A 348 -10.24 -2.51 11.36
N GLU A 349 -9.88 -1.27 11.03
CA GLU A 349 -10.48 -0.04 11.54
C GLU A 349 -11.63 0.50 10.66
N GLY A 350 -11.98 -0.24 9.61
CA GLY A 350 -13.14 -0.03 8.75
C GLY A 350 -12.90 0.92 7.56
N ILE A 351 -11.64 1.26 7.27
CA ILE A 351 -11.27 2.04 6.08
C ILE A 351 -11.25 1.11 4.87
N SER A 352 -11.87 1.53 3.78
CA SER A 352 -11.85 0.79 2.49
C SER A 352 -10.83 1.36 1.54
N PHE A 353 -10.19 0.49 0.75
CA PHE A 353 -9.18 0.89 -0.24
C PHE A 353 -9.65 0.51 -1.63
N PHE A 354 -9.57 1.46 -2.56
CA PHE A 354 -9.81 1.25 -3.98
C PHE A 354 -8.56 1.68 -4.74
N ALA A 355 -7.94 0.74 -5.46
CA ALA A 355 -6.70 1.01 -6.19
C ALA A 355 -6.87 0.74 -7.68
N ALA A 356 -6.35 1.64 -8.50
CA ALA A 356 -6.26 1.49 -9.95
C ALA A 356 -5.52 0.19 -10.29
N SER A 357 -6.09 -0.67 -11.15
CA SER A 357 -5.51 -1.99 -11.42
C SER A 357 -4.37 -2.01 -12.43
N GLY A 358 -4.02 -0.87 -13.01
CA GLY A 358 -2.97 -0.70 -14.01
C GLY A 358 -3.50 -0.24 -15.37
N ASP A 359 -2.61 0.32 -16.19
CA ASP A 359 -2.94 0.90 -17.51
C ASP A 359 -2.21 0.23 -18.69
N ASP A 360 -1.49 -0.86 -18.39
CA ASP A 360 -0.66 -1.61 -19.34
C ASP A 360 -1.29 -2.96 -19.74
N GLY A 361 -2.62 -3.05 -19.60
CA GLY A 361 -3.38 -4.27 -19.84
C GLY A 361 -2.93 -5.42 -18.94
N SER A 362 -2.71 -6.59 -19.53
CA SER A 362 -2.26 -7.79 -18.79
C SER A 362 -0.78 -7.77 -18.37
N LYS A 363 -0.01 -6.72 -18.72
CA LYS A 363 1.47 -6.74 -18.67
C LYS A 363 2.03 -5.54 -17.91
N ASP A 364 1.71 -5.43 -16.64
CA ASP A 364 2.02 -4.26 -15.82
C ASP A 364 3.53 -3.90 -15.72
N CYS A 365 4.42 -4.86 -16.01
CA CYS A 365 5.86 -4.65 -15.99
C CYS A 365 6.43 -4.00 -17.26
N THR A 366 5.59 -3.53 -18.21
CA THR A 366 6.04 -2.81 -19.43
C THR A 366 6.91 -1.59 -19.14
N ARG A 367 6.66 -0.90 -18.02
CA ARG A 367 7.38 0.29 -17.56
C ARG A 367 8.47 -0.01 -16.54
N SER A 368 8.79 -1.29 -16.32
CA SER A 368 9.70 -1.74 -15.27
C SER A 368 10.73 -2.79 -15.78
N THR A 369 11.58 -3.29 -14.88
CA THR A 369 12.74 -4.13 -15.19
C THR A 369 12.37 -5.51 -15.73
N THR A 370 11.29 -6.12 -15.24
CA THR A 370 10.79 -7.40 -15.77
C THR A 370 10.35 -7.27 -17.24
N GLY A 371 9.93 -6.07 -17.66
CA GLY A 371 9.55 -5.77 -19.03
C GLY A 371 8.17 -6.32 -19.44
N GLY A 372 7.68 -5.84 -20.60
CA GLY A 372 6.32 -6.10 -21.09
C GLY A 372 6.11 -7.46 -21.80
N SER A 373 6.92 -8.47 -21.49
CA SER A 373 6.76 -9.82 -22.06
C SER A 373 5.98 -10.77 -21.14
N THR A 374 5.86 -10.42 -19.85
CA THR A 374 5.26 -11.26 -18.80
C THR A 374 3.90 -10.71 -18.41
N ASP A 375 2.92 -11.60 -18.19
CA ASP A 375 1.66 -11.19 -17.57
C ASP A 375 1.93 -10.85 -16.09
N ALA A 376 1.53 -9.66 -15.68
CA ALA A 376 1.77 -9.15 -14.35
C ALA A 376 0.64 -8.23 -13.92
N VAL A 377 0.41 -8.21 -12.62
CA VAL A 377 -0.60 -7.38 -11.97
C VAL A 377 0.06 -6.21 -11.24
N ASP A 378 -0.71 -5.13 -11.10
CA ASP A 378 -0.28 -3.93 -10.37
C ASP A 378 -0.47 -4.11 -8.85
N TYR A 379 0.51 -3.66 -8.08
CA TYR A 379 0.43 -3.46 -6.63
C TYR A 379 0.32 -1.96 -6.31
N PRO A 380 -0.65 -1.52 -5.48
CA PRO A 380 -1.35 -2.29 -4.45
C PRO A 380 -2.70 -2.90 -4.84
N ALA A 381 -3.15 -2.77 -6.09
CA ALA A 381 -4.40 -3.39 -6.52
C ALA A 381 -4.44 -4.90 -6.28
N SER A 382 -3.29 -5.59 -6.34
CA SER A 382 -3.20 -7.02 -6.06
C SER A 382 -3.32 -7.42 -4.58
N ASP A 383 -3.28 -6.49 -3.60
CA ASP A 383 -3.43 -6.81 -2.18
C ASP A 383 -4.87 -7.34 -1.88
N PRO A 384 -5.05 -8.47 -1.19
CA PRO A 384 -6.37 -9.00 -0.86
C PRO A 384 -7.26 -8.08 0.01
N ASN A 385 -6.69 -7.07 0.66
CA ASN A 385 -7.44 -6.10 1.47
C ASN A 385 -7.80 -4.83 0.71
N VAL A 386 -7.41 -4.76 -0.57
CA VAL A 386 -7.70 -3.66 -1.48
C VAL A 386 -8.68 -4.13 -2.55
N THR A 387 -9.66 -3.29 -2.87
CA THR A 387 -10.52 -3.48 -4.04
C THR A 387 -9.76 -2.95 -5.26
N GLY A 388 -9.25 -3.85 -6.09
CA GLY A 388 -8.62 -3.51 -7.36
C GLY A 388 -9.67 -3.07 -8.38
N VAL A 389 -9.48 -1.92 -9.00
CA VAL A 389 -10.45 -1.29 -9.89
C VAL A 389 -9.93 -1.22 -11.32
N GLY A 390 -10.55 -2.00 -12.19
CA GLY A 390 -10.27 -2.04 -13.62
C GLY A 390 -11.01 -1.00 -14.43
N GLY A 391 -10.79 -1.08 -15.73
CA GLY A 391 -11.22 -0.09 -16.71
C GLY A 391 -12.20 -0.60 -17.74
N THR A 392 -13.21 0.19 -18.03
CA THR A 392 -14.16 0.01 -19.13
C THR A 392 -14.04 1.15 -20.15
N HIS A 393 -14.63 0.94 -21.32
CA HIS A 393 -15.03 1.98 -22.25
C HIS A 393 -16.53 2.21 -22.08
N LEU A 394 -16.91 3.34 -21.50
CA LEU A 394 -18.31 3.70 -21.25
C LEU A 394 -18.91 4.50 -22.41
N THR A 395 -20.12 4.12 -22.82
CA THR A 395 -21.00 4.94 -23.65
C THR A 395 -22.16 5.47 -22.80
N VAL A 396 -22.37 6.79 -22.84
CA VAL A 396 -23.48 7.47 -22.15
C VAL A 396 -24.54 7.91 -23.16
N SER A 397 -25.82 7.67 -22.84
CA SER A 397 -26.97 8.17 -23.60
C SER A 397 -27.60 9.34 -22.85
N GLY A 398 -27.27 10.58 -23.27
CA GLY A 398 -27.62 11.79 -22.52
C GLY A 398 -26.82 11.87 -21.21
N SER A 399 -27.47 11.53 -20.09
CA SER A 399 -26.84 11.38 -18.77
C SER A 399 -27.01 9.98 -18.19
N SER A 400 -27.58 9.03 -18.94
CA SER A 400 -27.87 7.67 -18.45
C SER A 400 -26.88 6.66 -19.01
N TYR A 401 -26.72 5.55 -18.29
CA TYR A 401 -25.93 4.41 -18.76
C TYR A 401 -26.38 3.98 -20.17
N GLY A 402 -25.42 3.80 -21.08
CA GLY A 402 -25.64 3.18 -22.38
C GLY A 402 -25.14 1.75 -22.39
N SER A 403 -23.82 1.59 -22.42
CA SER A 403 -23.14 0.30 -22.45
C SER A 403 -21.67 0.43 -22.05
N GLU A 404 -21.06 -0.67 -21.65
CA GLU A 404 -19.63 -0.78 -21.41
C GLU A 404 -19.02 -1.99 -22.14
N SER A 405 -17.79 -1.82 -22.61
CA SER A 405 -16.89 -2.90 -23.00
C SER A 405 -15.59 -2.80 -22.21
N ALA A 406 -14.83 -3.88 -22.11
CA ALA A 406 -13.53 -3.82 -21.46
C ALA A 406 -12.59 -2.85 -22.20
N TRP A 407 -11.93 -1.97 -21.44
CA TRP A 407 -10.85 -1.15 -21.97
C TRP A 407 -9.60 -2.01 -22.14
N ASN A 408 -8.95 -1.91 -23.31
CA ASN A 408 -7.78 -2.74 -23.61
C ASN A 408 -6.55 -2.42 -22.76
N GLY A 409 -6.49 -1.21 -22.20
CA GLY A 409 -5.46 -0.81 -21.23
C GLY A 409 -5.75 -1.29 -19.80
N SER A 410 -6.95 -1.81 -19.51
CA SER A 410 -7.34 -2.22 -18.15
C SER A 410 -6.37 -3.24 -17.56
N GLY A 411 -5.70 -2.86 -16.48
CA GLY A 411 -4.85 -3.74 -15.70
C GLY A 411 -5.62 -4.92 -15.14
N GLY A 412 -5.06 -6.13 -15.26
CA GLY A 412 -5.76 -7.31 -14.75
C GLY A 412 -5.07 -8.62 -15.11
N GLY A 413 -5.21 -9.60 -14.23
CA GLY A 413 -4.49 -10.87 -14.33
C GLY A 413 -4.45 -11.62 -13.00
N THR A 414 -3.38 -12.38 -12.80
CA THR A 414 -3.19 -13.26 -11.63
C THR A 414 -1.94 -12.84 -10.86
N SER A 415 -2.08 -12.61 -9.57
CA SER A 415 -0.98 -12.30 -8.66
C SER A 415 0.01 -13.47 -8.56
N THR A 416 1.28 -13.09 -8.48
CA THR A 416 2.40 -13.99 -8.18
C THR A 416 2.76 -14.00 -6.69
N LYS A 417 2.35 -12.97 -5.95
CA LYS A 417 2.68 -12.78 -4.52
C LYS A 417 1.58 -13.23 -3.57
N PHE A 418 0.32 -12.99 -3.91
CA PHE A 418 -0.80 -13.22 -3.01
C PHE A 418 -1.59 -14.48 -3.39
N ASP A 419 -1.83 -15.34 -2.40
CA ASP A 419 -2.76 -16.44 -2.53
C ASP A 419 -4.20 -15.93 -2.63
N ALA A 420 -5.06 -16.74 -3.26
CA ALA A 420 -6.48 -16.42 -3.37
C ALA A 420 -7.10 -16.29 -1.98
N PRO A 421 -7.74 -15.15 -1.65
CA PRO A 421 -8.49 -15.05 -0.41
C PRO A 421 -9.73 -15.95 -0.49
N SER A 422 -10.19 -16.45 0.67
CA SER A 422 -11.29 -17.42 0.72
C SER A 422 -12.61 -16.96 0.09
N TRP A 423 -12.83 -15.65 -0.02
CA TRP A 423 -14.00 -15.06 -0.67
C TRP A 423 -13.88 -15.00 -2.21
N GLN A 424 -12.69 -15.13 -2.79
CA GLN A 424 -12.47 -15.13 -4.23
C GLN A 424 -12.43 -16.57 -4.76
N THR A 425 -13.61 -17.13 -5.03
CA THR A 425 -13.72 -18.48 -5.58
C THR A 425 -13.39 -18.50 -7.08
N GLY A 426 -12.75 -19.56 -7.58
CA GLY A 426 -12.50 -19.76 -9.02
C GLY A 426 -11.16 -19.23 -9.55
N SER A 427 -10.28 -18.73 -8.67
CA SER A 427 -9.02 -18.05 -9.02
C SER A 427 -7.76 -18.95 -9.06
N ASN A 428 -7.94 -20.28 -9.21
CA ASN A 428 -6.83 -21.27 -9.25
C ASN A 428 -5.80 -21.14 -8.10
N GLY A 429 -6.22 -20.63 -6.94
CA GLY A 429 -5.39 -20.53 -5.73
C GLY A 429 -4.55 -19.26 -5.60
N LYS A 430 -4.61 -18.33 -6.56
CA LYS A 430 -3.93 -17.02 -6.50
C LYS A 430 -4.92 -15.86 -6.58
N ARG A 431 -4.58 -14.71 -6.01
CA ARG A 431 -5.43 -13.50 -6.11
C ARG A 431 -5.51 -13.06 -7.56
N THR A 432 -6.70 -12.88 -8.11
CA THR A 432 -6.90 -12.34 -9.47
C THR A 432 -7.45 -10.93 -9.41
N VAL A 433 -6.97 -10.01 -10.24
CA VAL A 433 -7.45 -8.61 -10.37
C VAL A 433 -8.05 -8.38 -11.77
N PRO A 434 -8.93 -7.36 -11.93
CA PRO A 434 -9.47 -6.51 -10.87
C PRO A 434 -10.60 -7.20 -10.10
N ASP A 435 -11.18 -6.53 -9.10
CA ASP A 435 -12.38 -6.97 -8.39
C ASP A 435 -13.65 -6.38 -9.01
N VAL A 436 -13.56 -5.13 -9.46
CA VAL A 436 -14.64 -4.31 -10.05
C VAL A 436 -14.07 -3.37 -11.12
N SER A 437 -14.90 -2.60 -11.82
CA SER A 437 -14.44 -1.64 -12.82
C SER A 437 -15.25 -0.35 -12.89
N SER A 438 -14.75 0.65 -13.60
CA SER A 438 -15.47 1.87 -14.05
C SER A 438 -14.79 2.41 -15.30
N ASP A 439 -15.34 3.46 -15.91
CA ASP A 439 -14.80 4.03 -17.14
C ASP A 439 -13.36 4.47 -16.96
N ALA A 440 -12.53 4.09 -17.93
CA ALA A 440 -11.10 4.32 -17.92
C ALA A 440 -10.54 4.57 -19.34
N ASP A 441 -11.32 4.40 -20.40
CA ASP A 441 -10.79 4.64 -21.74
C ASP A 441 -10.69 6.16 -22.00
N PRO A 442 -9.51 6.73 -22.35
CA PRO A 442 -9.38 8.15 -22.68
C PRO A 442 -10.27 8.63 -23.85
N ASN A 443 -10.80 7.70 -24.66
CA ASN A 443 -11.78 7.99 -25.71
C ASN A 443 -13.19 8.26 -25.17
N SER A 444 -13.54 7.69 -24.02
CA SER A 444 -14.75 7.99 -23.23
C SER A 444 -14.46 8.83 -21.99
N GLY A 445 -13.24 9.35 -21.84
CA GLY A 445 -12.74 9.88 -20.58
C GLY A 445 -13.40 11.13 -19.98
N TYR A 446 -12.83 11.58 -18.88
CA TYR A 446 -13.34 12.53 -17.91
C TYR A 446 -12.90 13.95 -18.25
N ALA A 447 -13.81 14.92 -18.13
CA ALA A 447 -13.44 16.33 -18.20
C ALA A 447 -12.72 16.70 -16.90
N ILE A 448 -11.47 17.16 -16.99
CA ILE A 448 -10.59 17.49 -15.86
C ILE A 448 -9.90 18.82 -16.12
N TYR A 449 -9.69 19.65 -15.11
CA TYR A 449 -8.99 20.92 -15.22
C TYR A 449 -7.65 20.86 -14.51
N SER A 450 -6.58 20.65 -15.27
CA SER A 450 -5.23 20.52 -14.72
C SER A 450 -4.22 21.37 -15.46
N ALA A 451 -3.19 21.79 -14.73
CA ALA A 451 -2.11 22.65 -15.23
C ALA A 451 -2.62 23.89 -15.98
N GLY A 452 -3.71 24.51 -15.48
CA GLY A 452 -4.32 25.70 -16.06
C GLY A 452 -5.15 25.48 -17.33
N SER A 453 -5.48 24.24 -17.70
CA SER A 453 -6.22 23.93 -18.94
C SER A 453 -7.20 22.77 -18.77
N TRP A 454 -8.25 22.75 -19.60
CA TRP A 454 -9.12 21.57 -19.71
C TRP A 454 -8.40 20.42 -20.41
N GLN A 455 -8.60 19.22 -19.88
CA GLN A 455 -8.03 17.97 -20.33
C GLN A 455 -9.10 16.88 -20.33
N VAL A 456 -8.91 15.86 -21.16
CA VAL A 456 -9.65 14.60 -21.07
C VAL A 456 -8.71 13.56 -20.52
N TYR A 457 -9.04 13.00 -19.36
CA TYR A 457 -8.29 11.91 -18.74
C TYR A 457 -9.01 10.59 -18.89
N GLY A 458 -8.24 9.52 -19.05
CA GLY A 458 -8.64 8.14 -18.79
C GLY A 458 -7.57 7.47 -17.93
N GLY A 459 -7.58 6.15 -17.91
CA GLY A 459 -6.80 5.29 -17.03
C GLY A 459 -7.64 4.73 -15.91
N THR A 460 -7.20 3.61 -15.35
CA THR A 460 -7.79 3.02 -14.13
C THR A 460 -7.67 3.95 -12.93
N SER A 461 -6.80 4.97 -13.02
CA SER A 461 -6.78 6.09 -12.06
C SER A 461 -8.00 6.98 -12.11
N CYS A 462 -8.80 6.97 -13.18
CA CYS A 462 -10.13 7.58 -13.12
C CYS A 462 -11.13 6.66 -12.41
N ALA A 463 -10.96 5.35 -12.56
CA ALA A 463 -11.89 4.36 -12.05
C ALA A 463 -11.79 4.18 -10.52
N ALA A 464 -10.59 4.22 -9.94
CA ALA A 464 -10.39 4.13 -8.49
C ALA A 464 -11.13 5.23 -7.68
N PRO A 465 -10.98 6.54 -7.98
CA PRO A 465 -11.70 7.60 -7.31
C PRO A 465 -13.21 7.60 -7.61
N MET A 466 -13.67 7.02 -8.73
CA MET A 466 -15.10 6.77 -8.98
C MET A 466 -15.69 5.82 -7.93
N TRP A 467 -14.97 4.74 -7.60
CA TRP A 467 -15.36 3.80 -6.55
C TRP A 467 -15.20 4.37 -5.14
N ALA A 468 -14.15 5.16 -4.89
CA ALA A 468 -14.01 5.87 -3.62
C ALA A 468 -15.15 6.88 -3.41
N GLY A 469 -15.55 7.58 -4.47
CA GLY A 469 -16.73 8.45 -4.50
C GLY A 469 -18.02 7.70 -4.21
N PHE A 470 -18.24 6.53 -4.83
CA PHE A 470 -19.38 5.66 -4.51
C PHE A 470 -19.38 5.24 -3.03
N ALA A 471 -18.24 4.82 -2.48
CA ALA A 471 -18.15 4.44 -1.07
C ALA A 471 -18.47 5.62 -0.13
N ALA A 472 -18.04 6.84 -0.49
CA ALA A 472 -18.43 8.04 0.24
C ALA A 472 -19.94 8.33 0.14
N LEU A 473 -20.56 8.11 -1.02
CA LEU A 473 -22.01 8.22 -1.19
C LEU A 473 -22.78 7.15 -0.42
N TYR A 474 -22.24 5.92 -0.34
CA TYR A 474 -22.83 4.83 0.45
C TYR A 474 -22.92 5.20 1.94
N GLY A 475 -21.94 5.94 2.45
CA GLY A 475 -22.02 6.63 3.74
C GLY A 475 -21.75 5.76 4.97
N ALA A 476 -21.29 4.52 4.78
CA ALA A 476 -20.89 3.63 5.87
C ALA A 476 -19.52 2.98 5.58
N LYS A 477 -18.77 2.68 6.65
CA LYS A 477 -17.49 1.99 6.58
C LYS A 477 -17.68 0.55 6.08
N LEU A 478 -16.98 0.18 5.00
CA LEU A 478 -17.02 -1.18 4.44
C LEU A 478 -15.81 -2.04 4.88
N GLY A 479 -14.74 -1.42 5.39
CA GLY A 479 -13.48 -2.13 5.67
C GLY A 479 -12.96 -2.81 4.40
N ALA A 480 -12.60 -4.10 4.48
CA ALA A 480 -12.27 -4.91 3.31
C ALA A 480 -13.53 -5.19 2.46
N ALA A 481 -13.87 -4.29 1.53
CA ALA A 481 -15.12 -4.30 0.77
C ALA A 481 -15.33 -5.55 -0.09
N ASN A 482 -14.25 -6.18 -0.54
CA ASN A 482 -14.28 -7.32 -1.47
C ASN A 482 -15.19 -8.46 -1.00
N GLN A 483 -15.19 -8.80 0.30
CA GLN A 483 -16.00 -9.90 0.79
C GLN A 483 -17.51 -9.64 0.62
N ALA A 484 -17.95 -8.40 0.85
CA ALA A 484 -19.33 -8.01 0.62
C ALA A 484 -19.65 -8.01 -0.88
N LEU A 485 -18.80 -7.41 -1.71
CA LEU A 485 -19.00 -7.31 -3.17
C LEU A 485 -19.10 -8.68 -3.85
N TYR A 486 -18.19 -9.60 -3.53
CA TYR A 486 -18.22 -10.98 -4.05
C TYR A 486 -19.45 -11.76 -3.57
N GLY A 487 -19.95 -11.45 -2.36
CA GLY A 487 -21.18 -12.03 -1.82
C GLY A 487 -22.42 -11.71 -2.65
N LEU A 488 -22.42 -10.61 -3.39
CA LEU A 488 -23.55 -10.16 -4.22
C LEU A 488 -23.69 -10.93 -5.54
N LYS A 489 -22.64 -11.64 -5.97
CA LYS A 489 -22.62 -12.49 -7.17
C LYS A 489 -23.16 -11.76 -8.43
N GLY A 490 -22.69 -10.53 -8.64
CA GLY A 490 -23.11 -9.68 -9.77
C GLY A 490 -24.40 -8.86 -9.54
N THR A 491 -25.07 -8.98 -8.40
CA THR A 491 -26.22 -8.13 -8.07
C THR A 491 -25.78 -6.68 -7.86
N GLY A 492 -26.38 -5.74 -8.60
CA GLY A 492 -26.03 -4.33 -8.55
C GLY A 492 -24.86 -3.94 -9.46
N PHE A 493 -24.41 -4.84 -10.33
CA PHE A 493 -23.33 -4.57 -11.30
C PHE A 493 -23.85 -4.55 -12.74
N HIS A 494 -23.16 -3.79 -13.59
CA HIS A 494 -23.21 -3.90 -15.03
C HIS A 494 -22.12 -4.90 -15.48
N ASP A 495 -22.54 -6.11 -15.82
CA ASP A 495 -21.64 -7.18 -16.27
C ASP A 495 -21.06 -6.85 -17.67
N VAL A 496 -19.75 -6.72 -17.75
CA VAL A 496 -19.05 -6.36 -18.99
C VAL A 496 -18.58 -7.62 -19.69
N THR A 497 -19.25 -8.00 -20.77
CA THR A 497 -19.04 -9.33 -21.38
C THR A 497 -18.25 -9.30 -22.69
N SER A 498 -17.58 -8.19 -23.02
CA SER A 498 -16.87 -8.04 -24.30
C SER A 498 -15.59 -7.22 -24.17
N GLY A 499 -14.61 -7.52 -25.02
CA GLY A 499 -13.27 -6.91 -25.00
C GLY A 499 -12.21 -7.76 -24.28
N SER A 500 -11.00 -7.22 -24.17
CA SER A 500 -9.83 -7.91 -23.60
C SER A 500 -8.72 -6.92 -23.26
N ASN A 501 -7.88 -7.24 -22.27
CA ASN A 501 -6.67 -6.47 -21.93
C ASN A 501 -5.37 -7.08 -22.49
N GLY A 502 -5.48 -7.79 -23.62
CA GLY A 502 -4.40 -8.61 -24.16
C GLY A 502 -4.65 -10.09 -23.87
N THR A 503 -4.04 -10.62 -22.80
CA THR A 503 -4.12 -12.04 -22.45
C THR A 503 -5.52 -12.46 -21.98
N PHE A 504 -6.18 -11.64 -21.15
CA PHE A 504 -7.48 -11.98 -20.56
C PHE A 504 -8.63 -11.36 -21.36
N LYS A 505 -9.78 -12.03 -21.36
CA LYS A 505 -10.99 -11.63 -22.08
C LYS A 505 -12.12 -11.41 -21.08
N ALA A 506 -12.91 -10.38 -21.33
CA ALA A 506 -14.13 -10.14 -20.57
C ALA A 506 -15.19 -11.20 -20.92
N GLY A 507 -16.04 -11.55 -19.96
CA GLY A 507 -16.96 -12.68 -20.06
C GLY A 507 -18.20 -12.51 -19.18
N GLN A 508 -19.06 -13.52 -19.13
CA GLN A 508 -20.21 -13.49 -18.23
C GLN A 508 -19.76 -13.69 -16.78
N GLY A 509 -20.14 -12.77 -15.90
CA GLY A 509 -19.76 -12.78 -14.48
C GLY A 509 -18.31 -12.33 -14.28
N TYR A 510 -17.69 -12.78 -13.18
CA TYR A 510 -16.33 -12.36 -12.85
C TYR A 510 -15.30 -12.70 -13.96
N ASP A 511 -14.51 -11.70 -14.36
CA ASP A 511 -13.35 -11.88 -15.22
C ASP A 511 -12.12 -11.04 -14.78
N GLN A 512 -10.95 -11.35 -15.35
CA GLN A 512 -9.67 -10.73 -15.01
C GLN A 512 -9.39 -9.45 -15.79
N VAL A 513 -10.41 -8.82 -16.37
CA VAL A 513 -10.30 -7.55 -17.09
C VAL A 513 -11.14 -6.46 -16.42
N THR A 514 -12.35 -6.81 -15.98
CA THR A 514 -13.34 -5.90 -15.41
C THR A 514 -13.91 -6.36 -14.07
N GLY A 515 -13.49 -7.53 -13.58
CA GLY A 515 -13.95 -8.05 -12.30
C GLY A 515 -15.42 -8.42 -12.38
N TRP A 516 -16.22 -7.98 -11.40
CA TRP A 516 -17.68 -8.09 -11.45
C TRP A 516 -18.35 -7.06 -12.36
N GLY A 517 -17.58 -6.16 -12.98
CA GLY A 517 -18.08 -5.04 -13.78
C GLY A 517 -18.21 -3.75 -12.97
N SER A 518 -18.87 -2.77 -13.58
CA SER A 518 -19.12 -1.47 -12.96
C SER A 518 -20.40 -1.48 -12.13
N TYR A 519 -20.62 -0.47 -11.31
CA TYR A 519 -21.77 -0.44 -10.41
C TYR A 519 -22.99 0.28 -11.00
N ASP A 520 -24.18 -0.28 -10.78
CA ASP A 520 -25.42 0.48 -10.73
C ASP A 520 -25.57 0.99 -9.30
N GLY A 521 -25.32 2.29 -9.06
CA GLY A 521 -25.11 2.83 -7.72
C GLY A 521 -26.28 2.61 -6.78
N ALA A 522 -27.50 2.90 -7.22
CA ALA A 522 -28.70 2.72 -6.42
C ALA A 522 -28.93 1.23 -6.09
N LYS A 523 -28.78 0.34 -7.08
CA LYS A 523 -28.96 -1.11 -6.86
C LYS A 523 -27.87 -1.70 -5.99
N LEU A 524 -26.61 -1.32 -6.21
CA LEU A 524 -25.48 -1.81 -5.42
C LEU A 524 -25.60 -1.36 -3.96
N ALA A 525 -25.91 -0.08 -3.72
CA ALA A 525 -26.10 0.43 -2.37
C ALA A 525 -27.28 -0.25 -1.65
N ALA A 526 -28.35 -0.61 -2.37
CA ALA A 526 -29.45 -1.38 -1.81
C ALA A 526 -29.02 -2.82 -1.48
N ALA A 527 -28.31 -3.49 -2.40
CA ALA A 527 -27.84 -4.86 -2.21
C ALA A 527 -26.84 -5.00 -1.04
N LEU A 528 -25.97 -4.00 -0.83
CA LEU A 528 -25.03 -3.98 0.30
C LEU A 528 -25.72 -3.80 1.67
N LYS A 529 -26.94 -3.25 1.70
CA LYS A 529 -27.70 -3.05 2.94
C LYS A 529 -28.50 -4.29 3.37
N GLY A 530 -28.69 -5.26 2.48
CA GLY A 530 -29.51 -6.46 2.71
C GLY A 530 -30.94 -6.26 2.29
#